data_AF-A0A061BPT8-F1
#
_entry.id   AF-A0A061BPT8-F1
#
_cell.length_a   1.000
_cell.length_b   1.000
_cell.length_c   1.000
_cell.angle_alpha   90.00
_cell.angle_beta   90.00
_cell.angle_gamma   90.00
#
_symmetry.space_group_name_H-M   'P 1'
#
loop_
_entity.id
_entity.type
_entity.pdbx_description
1 polymer ?
#
loop_
_entity_poly.entity_id
_entity_poly.type
_entity_poly.pdbx_seq_one_letter_code
_entity_poly.pdbx_strand_id
1 'polypeptide(L)'
;MGFLYQVLRDVSEKQPYSVGKNILINNILTLINKHLCSGHEGFKRLFTELPARIAGYNREVQEGNEKVKQPIKKLEGEMKELKTQVSAILNDNAVAGTTMILRTGDADVAKQAVDDVNRKLKDSIKATVGFTETTKTLQTEIADLNFDTRNNVNNAINAMKRELDVLQFSCQNQSHDLEYSIKKVVERCNDIHRKVDDETRTKVEALLNDIRNKMNAFQSTHEKDIYHP
;
A
#
# COMPACT_ATOMS: atom_id res chain seq x y z
N MET A 1 23.44 8.77 -50.08
CA MET A 1 22.23 8.55 -49.24
C MET A 1 22.12 7.14 -48.65
N GLY A 2 22.92 6.15 -49.10
CA GLY A 2 22.96 4.83 -48.44
C GLY A 2 23.31 4.89 -46.96
N PHE A 3 24.20 5.80 -46.54
CA PHE A 3 24.51 6.04 -45.12
C PHE A 3 23.27 6.41 -44.30
N LEU A 4 22.55 7.48 -44.67
CA LEU A 4 21.38 7.94 -43.92
C LEU A 4 20.25 6.89 -43.90
N TYR A 5 20.04 6.21 -45.03
CA TYR A 5 19.09 5.10 -45.11
C TYR A 5 19.47 3.97 -44.14
N GLN A 6 20.75 3.56 -44.11
CA GLN A 6 21.22 2.51 -43.21
C GLN A 6 21.16 2.94 -41.74
N VAL A 7 21.49 4.18 -41.41
CA VAL A 7 21.37 4.72 -40.05
C VAL A 7 19.92 4.70 -39.58
N LEU A 8 18.98 5.19 -40.41
CA LEU A 8 17.56 5.22 -40.05
C LEU A 8 16.93 3.82 -40.01
N ARG A 9 17.43 2.90 -40.84
CA ARG A 9 17.06 1.49 -40.79
C ARG A 9 17.52 0.83 -39.49
N ASP A 10 18.77 1.05 -39.09
CA ASP A 10 19.30 0.53 -37.82
C ASP A 10 18.53 1.10 -36.62
N VAL A 11 18.23 2.41 -36.64
CA VAL A 11 17.37 3.08 -35.65
C VAL A 11 15.96 2.48 -35.62
N SER A 12 15.38 2.15 -36.78
CA SER A 12 14.07 1.50 -36.88
C SER A 12 14.07 0.08 -36.32
N GLU A 13 15.10 -0.71 -36.62
CA GLU A 13 15.23 -2.10 -36.14
C GLU A 13 15.46 -2.15 -34.63
N LYS A 14 16.19 -1.16 -34.07
CA LYS A 14 16.48 -1.04 -32.64
C LYS A 14 15.48 -0.17 -31.86
N GLN A 15 14.45 0.37 -32.53
CA GLN A 15 13.52 1.31 -31.90
C GLN A 15 12.68 0.61 -30.82
N PRO A 16 12.50 1.22 -29.63
CA PRO A 16 11.68 0.65 -28.58
C PRO A 16 10.16 0.80 -28.79
N TYR A 17 9.70 1.25 -29.96
CA TYR A 17 8.27 1.44 -30.26
C TYR A 17 7.90 0.80 -31.60
N SER A 18 6.85 -0.02 -31.64
CA SER A 18 6.36 -0.69 -32.85
C SER A 18 5.75 0.32 -33.85
N VAL A 19 4.97 1.28 -33.36
CA VAL A 19 4.44 2.41 -34.14
C VAL A 19 5.59 3.27 -34.66
N GLY A 20 6.58 3.55 -33.82
CA GLY A 20 7.73 4.33 -34.22
C GLY A 20 8.56 3.64 -35.32
N LYS A 21 8.72 2.32 -35.21
CA LYS A 21 9.30 1.47 -36.25
C LYS A 21 8.50 1.56 -37.56
N ASN A 22 7.18 1.46 -37.50
CA ASN A 22 6.31 1.57 -38.68
C ASN A 22 6.35 2.95 -39.33
N ILE A 23 6.38 4.05 -38.56
CA ILE A 23 6.52 5.40 -39.11
C ILE A 23 7.88 5.58 -39.79
N LEU A 24 8.96 5.12 -39.16
CA LEU A 24 10.29 5.14 -39.77
C LEU A 24 10.33 4.35 -41.08
N ILE A 25 9.74 3.16 -41.13
CA ILE A 25 9.72 2.31 -42.33
C ILE A 25 8.82 2.90 -43.42
N ASN A 26 7.55 3.11 -43.09
CA ASN A 26 6.51 3.41 -44.07
C ASN A 26 6.54 4.88 -44.53
N ASN A 27 6.95 5.81 -43.67
CA ASN A 27 6.90 7.25 -43.99
C ASN A 27 8.27 7.85 -44.31
N ILE A 28 9.34 7.40 -43.65
CA ILE A 28 10.67 8.02 -43.77
C ILE A 28 11.56 7.22 -44.73
N LEU A 29 11.77 5.92 -44.48
CA LEU A 29 12.61 5.06 -45.32
C LEU A 29 12.01 4.89 -46.72
N THR A 30 10.69 4.77 -46.84
CA THR A 30 9.99 4.69 -48.14
C THR A 30 10.17 5.97 -48.96
N LEU A 31 10.10 7.15 -48.32
CA LEU A 31 10.33 8.44 -48.99
C LEU A 31 11.79 8.58 -49.45
N ILE A 32 12.75 8.22 -48.61
CA ILE A 32 14.18 8.23 -48.96
C ILE A 32 14.44 7.29 -50.14
N ASN A 33 13.84 6.09 -50.14
CA ASN A 33 13.99 5.11 -51.21
C ASN A 33 13.44 5.61 -52.55
N LYS A 34 12.31 6.33 -52.54
CA LYS A 34 11.72 6.92 -53.75
C LYS A 34 12.64 7.91 -54.48
N HIS A 35 13.53 8.58 -53.75
CA HIS A 35 14.41 9.62 -54.28
C HIS A 35 15.89 9.20 -54.39
N LEU A 36 16.21 7.95 -54.02
CA LEU A 36 17.59 7.45 -53.89
C LEU A 36 18.35 7.42 -55.24
N CYS A 37 17.62 7.16 -56.33
CA CYS A 37 18.18 7.07 -57.70
C CYS A 37 17.79 8.27 -58.58
N SER A 38 17.21 9.32 -58.00
CA SER A 38 16.64 10.44 -58.76
C SER A 38 17.59 11.65 -58.92
N GLY A 39 18.87 11.48 -58.53
CA GLY A 39 19.89 12.52 -58.65
C GLY A 39 19.59 13.79 -57.85
N HIS A 40 20.20 14.91 -58.25
CA HIS A 40 20.14 16.19 -57.54
C HIS A 40 18.71 16.68 -57.24
N GLU A 41 17.82 16.60 -58.24
CA GLU A 41 16.43 17.06 -58.10
C GLU A 41 15.60 16.19 -57.15
N GLY A 42 15.86 14.88 -57.14
CA GLY A 42 15.26 13.98 -56.15
C GLY A 42 15.66 14.35 -54.73
N PHE A 43 16.94 14.66 -54.51
CA PHE A 43 17.44 15.06 -53.21
C PHE A 43 16.89 16.41 -52.76
N LYS A 44 16.77 17.38 -53.67
CA LYS A 44 16.20 18.70 -53.35
C LYS A 44 14.77 18.58 -52.82
N ARG A 45 13.95 17.71 -53.43
CA ARG A 45 12.58 17.40 -52.98
C ARG A 45 12.54 16.60 -51.68
N LEU A 46 13.46 15.65 -51.51
CA LEU A 46 13.57 14.90 -50.26
C LEU A 46 13.89 15.82 -49.08
N PHE A 47 14.83 16.75 -49.23
CA PHE A 47 15.22 17.66 -48.15
C PHE A 47 14.15 18.69 -47.77
N THR A 48 13.16 18.95 -48.63
CA THR A 48 12.01 19.79 -48.26
C THR A 48 11.01 19.07 -47.36
N GLU A 49 10.85 17.75 -47.49
CA GLU A 49 9.84 16.98 -46.74
C GLU A 49 10.42 16.22 -45.53
N LEU A 50 11.65 15.72 -45.67
CA LEU A 50 12.28 14.81 -44.72
C LEU A 50 12.40 15.42 -43.30
N PRO A 51 12.83 16.68 -43.11
CA PRO A 51 12.94 17.27 -41.78
C PRO A 51 11.59 17.33 -41.04
N ALA A 52 10.51 17.67 -41.75
CA ALA A 52 9.18 17.75 -41.17
C ALA A 52 8.67 16.37 -40.72
N ARG A 53 8.92 15.31 -41.52
CA ARG A 53 8.55 13.94 -41.16
C ARG A 53 9.33 13.40 -39.97
N ILE A 54 10.63 13.67 -39.91
CA ILE A 54 11.46 13.30 -38.75
C ILE A 54 11.01 14.08 -37.50
N ALA A 55 10.68 15.36 -37.63
CA ALA A 55 10.18 16.17 -36.51
C ALA A 55 8.82 15.66 -35.99
N GLY A 56 7.90 15.28 -36.89
CA GLY A 56 6.62 14.66 -36.51
C GLY A 56 6.82 13.34 -35.77
N TYR A 57 7.66 12.46 -36.33
CA TYR A 57 8.06 11.21 -35.68
C TYR A 57 8.59 11.42 -34.25
N ASN A 58 9.56 12.33 -34.08
CA ASN A 58 10.16 12.59 -32.76
C ASN A 58 9.12 13.12 -31.75
N ARG A 59 8.18 13.95 -32.21
CA ARG A 59 7.12 14.48 -31.36
C ARG A 59 6.18 13.39 -30.87
N GLU A 60 5.71 12.53 -31.77
CA GLU A 60 4.78 11.44 -31.42
C GLU A 60 5.43 10.44 -30.45
N VAL A 61 6.70 10.10 -30.67
CA VAL A 61 7.46 9.26 -29.72
C VAL A 61 7.60 9.96 -28.37
N GLN A 62 7.96 11.24 -28.35
CA GLN A 62 8.10 11.98 -27.10
C GLN A 62 6.79 12.05 -26.31
N GLU A 63 5.67 12.31 -26.97
CA GLU A 63 4.35 12.36 -26.35
C GLU A 63 3.93 11.01 -25.77
N GLY A 64 4.13 9.92 -26.52
CA GLY A 64 3.88 8.56 -26.02
C GLY A 64 4.73 8.22 -24.79
N ASN A 65 6.01 8.59 -24.82
CA ASN A 65 6.94 8.35 -23.70
C ASN A 65 6.49 9.06 -22.44
N GLU A 66 6.09 10.32 -22.55
CA GLU A 66 5.65 11.09 -21.39
C GLU A 66 4.31 10.58 -20.84
N LYS A 67 3.37 10.14 -21.70
CA LYS A 67 2.11 9.53 -21.25
C LYS A 67 2.31 8.30 -20.36
N VAL A 68 3.30 7.45 -20.65
CA VAL A 68 3.59 6.25 -19.84
C VAL A 68 4.48 6.57 -18.63
N LYS A 69 5.46 7.46 -18.81
CA LYS A 69 6.45 7.82 -17.78
C LYS A 69 5.85 8.61 -16.62
N GLN A 70 4.92 9.52 -16.89
CA GLN A 70 4.34 10.38 -15.84
C GLN A 70 3.55 9.59 -14.78
N PRO A 71 2.64 8.67 -15.14
CA PRO A 71 1.97 7.81 -14.16
C PRO A 71 2.93 6.95 -13.34
N ILE A 72 3.99 6.41 -13.97
CA ILE A 72 5.01 5.60 -13.28
C ILE A 72 5.74 6.44 -12.24
N LYS A 73 6.21 7.65 -12.62
CA LYS A 73 6.89 8.57 -11.69
C LYS A 73 5.99 9.00 -10.53
N LYS A 74 4.72 9.29 -10.83
CA LYS A 74 3.74 9.67 -9.80
C LYS A 74 3.59 8.55 -8.77
N LEU A 75 3.37 7.32 -9.24
CA LEU A 75 3.26 6.16 -8.36
C LEU A 75 4.55 5.93 -7.56
N GLU A 76 5.72 6.05 -8.20
CA GLU A 76 7.01 5.93 -7.49
C GLU A 76 7.13 6.93 -6.34
N GLY A 77 6.66 8.17 -6.54
CA GLY A 77 6.58 9.20 -5.51
C GLY A 77 5.64 8.82 -4.37
N GLU A 78 4.41 8.42 -4.70
CA GLU A 78 3.39 8.00 -3.73
C GLU A 78 3.87 6.80 -2.89
N MET A 79 4.57 5.84 -3.50
CA MET A 79 5.12 4.68 -2.80
C MET A 79 6.31 5.02 -1.90
N LYS A 80 7.17 5.97 -2.30
CA LYS A 80 8.26 6.47 -1.42
C LYS A 80 7.71 7.19 -0.20
N GLU A 81 6.67 8.00 -0.40
CA GLU A 81 6.00 8.70 0.69
C GLU A 81 5.34 7.71 1.65
N LEU A 82 4.59 6.74 1.13
CA LEU A 82 3.97 5.69 1.93
C LEU A 82 5.01 4.91 2.75
N LYS A 83 6.13 4.50 2.12
CA LYS A 83 7.23 3.81 2.82
C LYS A 83 7.75 4.62 4.00
N THR A 84 7.92 5.92 3.82
CA THR A 84 8.37 6.83 4.88
C THR A 84 7.36 6.90 6.02
N GLN A 85 6.08 7.07 5.69
CA GLN A 85 5.00 7.18 6.67
C GLN A 85 4.82 5.88 7.47
N VAL A 86 4.87 4.71 6.83
CA VAL A 86 4.77 3.40 7.51
C VAL A 86 5.98 3.15 8.40
N SER A 87 7.18 3.53 7.95
CA SER A 87 8.41 3.38 8.75
C SER A 87 8.36 4.23 10.03
N ALA A 88 7.74 5.41 9.98
CA ALA A 88 7.55 6.25 11.17
C ALA A 88 6.63 5.57 12.21
N ILE A 89 5.54 4.94 11.77
CA ILE A 89 4.63 4.18 12.66
C ILE A 89 5.38 3.05 13.37
N LEU A 90 6.28 2.36 12.67
CA LEU A 90 7.07 1.25 13.23
C LEU A 90 8.08 1.70 14.30
N ASN A 91 8.67 2.89 14.16
CA ASN A 91 9.64 3.40 15.13
C ASN A 91 8.99 3.75 16.47
N ASP A 92 7.77 4.28 16.46
CA ASP A 92 7.06 4.70 17.68
C ASP A 92 6.34 3.53 18.37
N ASN A 93 6.06 2.43 17.65
CA ASN A 93 5.32 1.26 18.13
C ASN A 93 6.18 -0.02 18.27
N ALA A 94 7.50 0.11 18.34
CA ALA A 94 8.41 -1.02 18.56
C ALA A 94 8.28 -1.55 20.01
N VAL A 95 7.18 -2.25 20.30
CA VAL A 95 6.97 -2.99 21.55
C VAL A 95 7.74 -4.30 21.49
N ALA A 96 9.06 -4.22 21.45
CA ALA A 96 9.92 -5.40 21.52
C ALA A 96 10.40 -5.61 22.96
N GLY A 97 9.70 -6.49 23.69
CA GLY A 97 10.30 -7.29 24.76
C GLY A 97 10.27 -6.76 26.21
N THR A 98 9.66 -5.63 26.50
CA THR A 98 9.53 -5.15 27.89
C THR A 98 8.21 -5.59 28.51
N THR A 99 8.24 -6.05 29.76
CA THR A 99 7.04 -6.34 30.57
C THR A 99 6.06 -5.16 30.49
N MET A 100 4.94 -5.36 29.80
CA MET A 100 3.98 -4.30 29.52
C MET A 100 3.19 -4.01 30.81
N ILE A 101 3.53 -2.91 31.49
CA ILE A 101 2.69 -2.36 32.56
C ILE A 101 1.61 -1.56 31.85
N LEU A 102 0.40 -2.12 31.76
CA LEU A 102 -0.76 -1.43 31.18
C LEU A 102 -1.11 -0.21 32.03
N ARG A 103 -1.06 0.99 31.43
CA ARG A 103 -1.44 2.26 32.03
C ARG A 103 -2.78 2.73 31.47
N THR A 104 -3.47 3.57 32.23
CA THR A 104 -4.65 4.29 31.74
C THR A 104 -4.26 5.14 30.53
N GLY A 105 -4.85 4.88 29.36
CA GLY A 105 -4.54 5.54 28.09
C GLY A 105 -3.86 4.66 27.04
N ASP A 106 -3.28 3.51 27.42
CA ASP A 106 -2.61 2.60 26.46
C ASP A 106 -3.57 2.02 25.41
N ALA A 107 -4.84 1.84 25.80
CA ALA A 107 -5.88 1.39 24.87
C ALA A 107 -6.21 2.44 23.80
N ASP A 108 -6.16 3.73 24.14
CA ASP A 108 -6.42 4.82 23.21
C ASP A 108 -5.25 4.98 22.23
N VAL A 109 -4.01 4.84 22.71
CA VAL A 109 -2.81 4.83 21.87
C VAL A 109 -2.83 3.67 20.88
N ALA A 110 -3.15 2.45 21.36
CA ALA A 110 -3.25 1.27 20.49
C ALA A 110 -4.36 1.44 19.44
N LYS A 111 -5.52 1.99 19.83
CA LYS A 111 -6.62 2.27 18.91
C LYS A 111 -6.22 3.31 17.85
N GLN A 112 -5.52 4.36 18.25
CA GLN A 112 -5.05 5.39 17.34
C GLN A 112 -4.01 4.87 16.36
N ALA A 113 -3.08 4.01 16.80
CA ALA A 113 -2.13 3.35 15.90
C ALA A 113 -2.83 2.48 14.85
N VAL A 114 -3.88 1.76 15.24
CA VAL A 114 -4.70 0.95 14.33
C VAL A 114 -5.44 1.83 13.32
N ASP A 115 -6.03 2.93 13.77
CA ASP A 115 -6.72 3.89 12.90
C ASP A 115 -5.74 4.57 11.92
N ASP A 116 -4.52 4.88 12.35
CA ASP A 116 -3.45 5.41 11.50
C ASP A 116 -3.05 4.40 10.42
N VAL A 117 -2.80 3.13 10.79
CA VAL A 117 -2.49 2.05 9.84
C VAL A 117 -3.61 1.87 8.81
N ASN A 118 -4.87 1.81 9.27
CA ASN A 118 -6.04 1.66 8.40
C ASN A 118 -6.18 2.81 7.40
N ARG A 119 -5.93 4.05 7.85
CA ARG A 119 -5.94 5.23 6.96
C ARG A 119 -4.86 5.13 5.89
N LYS A 120 -3.62 4.82 6.29
CA LYS A 120 -2.49 4.70 5.36
C LYS A 120 -2.68 3.56 4.36
N LEU A 121 -3.26 2.45 4.79
CA LEU A 121 -3.64 1.37 3.90
C LEU A 121 -4.65 1.83 2.85
N LYS A 122 -5.70 2.55 3.26
CA LYS A 122 -6.73 3.05 2.35
C LYS A 122 -6.14 3.98 1.28
N ASP A 123 -5.20 4.84 1.67
CA ASP A 123 -4.48 5.72 0.74
C ASP A 123 -3.64 4.91 -0.26
N SER A 124 -2.93 3.88 0.22
CA SER A 124 -2.16 2.96 -0.64
C SER A 124 -3.05 2.24 -1.65
N ILE A 125 -4.18 1.68 -1.20
CA ILE A 125 -5.15 0.99 -2.07
C ILE A 125 -5.64 1.95 -3.16
N LYS A 126 -6.00 3.18 -2.78
CA LYS A 126 -6.48 4.19 -3.72
C LYS A 126 -5.42 4.56 -4.78
N ALA A 127 -4.17 4.74 -4.37
CA ALA A 127 -3.06 5.03 -5.29
C ALA A 127 -2.83 3.88 -6.28
N THR A 128 -2.79 2.64 -5.80
CA THR A 128 -2.56 1.45 -6.65
C THR A 128 -3.74 1.18 -7.59
N VAL A 129 -4.98 1.36 -7.13
CA VAL A 129 -6.18 1.25 -7.99
C VAL A 129 -6.15 2.33 -9.07
N GLY A 130 -5.89 3.59 -8.71
CA GLY A 130 -5.81 4.69 -9.67
C GLY A 130 -4.71 4.48 -10.71
N PHE A 131 -3.55 3.96 -10.30
CA PHE A 131 -2.50 3.57 -11.25
C PHE A 131 -2.96 2.43 -12.17
N THR A 132 -3.58 1.40 -11.62
CA THR A 132 -4.08 0.25 -12.40
C THR A 132 -5.11 0.67 -13.44
N GLU A 133 -6.02 1.58 -13.09
CA GLU A 133 -7.02 2.15 -14.00
C GLU A 133 -6.38 3.02 -15.07
N THR A 134 -5.47 3.92 -14.70
CA THR A 134 -4.69 4.73 -15.65
C THR A 134 -3.97 3.83 -16.64
N THR A 135 -3.40 2.73 -16.15
CA THR A 135 -2.65 1.80 -16.99
C THR A 135 -3.54 0.99 -17.93
N LYS A 136 -4.78 0.68 -17.54
CA LYS A 136 -5.78 0.13 -18.46
C LYS A 136 -6.09 1.11 -19.59
N THR A 137 -6.20 2.41 -19.29
CA THR A 137 -6.45 3.43 -20.33
C THR A 137 -5.27 3.61 -21.28
N LEU A 138 -4.05 3.27 -20.85
CA LEU A 138 -2.82 3.34 -21.64
C LEU A 138 -2.48 2.00 -22.33
N GLN A 139 -3.42 1.06 -22.43
CA GLN A 139 -3.14 -0.27 -23.01
C GLN A 139 -2.60 -0.21 -24.44
N THR A 140 -3.09 0.74 -25.24
CA THR A 140 -2.61 0.94 -26.61
C THR A 140 -1.18 1.44 -26.60
N GLU A 141 -0.89 2.50 -25.84
CA GLU A 141 0.46 3.05 -25.69
C GLU A 141 1.45 2.01 -25.12
N ILE A 142 1.00 1.12 -24.24
CA ILE A 142 1.80 0.02 -23.68
C ILE A 142 2.01 -1.09 -24.72
N ALA A 143 0.98 -1.40 -25.52
CA ALA A 143 1.08 -2.38 -26.60
C ALA A 143 2.07 -1.91 -27.68
N ASP A 144 2.21 -0.60 -27.85
CA ASP A 144 3.13 0.04 -28.78
C ASP A 144 4.59 0.01 -28.32
N LEU A 145 4.87 -0.30 -27.05
CA LEU A 145 6.23 -0.52 -26.56
C LEU A 145 6.84 -1.78 -27.18
N ASN A 146 8.18 -1.83 -27.24
CA ASN A 146 8.90 -3.01 -27.67
C ASN A 146 8.65 -4.18 -26.70
N PHE A 147 8.95 -5.38 -27.17
CA PHE A 147 8.64 -6.61 -26.45
C PHE A 147 9.15 -6.59 -25.00
N ASP A 148 10.41 -6.22 -24.79
CA ASP A 148 11.03 -6.22 -23.46
C ASP A 148 10.43 -5.16 -22.53
N THR A 149 10.26 -3.93 -23.01
CA THR A 149 9.72 -2.83 -22.21
C THR A 149 8.26 -3.08 -21.87
N ARG A 150 7.47 -3.56 -22.84
CA ARG A 150 6.08 -3.97 -22.64
C ARG A 150 5.97 -5.07 -21.59
N ASN A 151 6.82 -6.09 -21.67
CA ASN A 151 6.84 -7.17 -20.69
C ASN A 151 7.22 -6.66 -19.30
N ASN A 152 8.23 -5.79 -19.20
CA ASN A 152 8.63 -5.21 -17.92
C ASN A 152 7.51 -4.38 -17.29
N VAL A 153 6.82 -3.55 -18.08
CA VAL A 153 5.65 -2.78 -17.64
C VAL A 153 4.53 -3.71 -17.19
N ASN A 154 4.18 -4.72 -17.98
CA ASN A 154 3.14 -5.70 -17.63
C ASN A 154 3.48 -6.51 -16.37
N ASN A 155 4.73 -6.93 -16.22
CA ASN A 155 5.20 -7.63 -15.03
C ASN A 155 5.10 -6.74 -13.79
N ALA A 156 5.50 -5.47 -13.89
CA ALA A 156 5.35 -4.51 -12.81
C ALA A 156 3.87 -4.33 -12.42
N ILE A 157 2.97 -4.16 -13.40
CA ILE A 157 1.52 -4.03 -13.17
C ILE A 157 0.97 -5.27 -12.45
N ASN A 158 1.35 -6.46 -12.90
CA ASN A 158 0.88 -7.72 -12.31
C ASN A 158 1.43 -7.93 -10.90
N ALA A 159 2.71 -7.62 -10.67
CA ALA A 159 3.30 -7.65 -9.35
C ALA A 159 2.56 -6.71 -8.39
N MET A 160 2.28 -5.47 -8.83
CA MET A 160 1.55 -4.51 -7.99
C MET A 160 0.13 -4.95 -7.66
N LYS A 161 -0.60 -5.52 -8.62
CA LYS A 161 -1.93 -6.10 -8.35
C LYS A 161 -1.86 -7.21 -7.31
N ARG A 162 -0.89 -8.11 -7.46
CA ARG A 162 -0.69 -9.21 -6.50
C ARG A 162 -0.37 -8.68 -5.11
N GLU A 163 0.57 -7.74 -4.99
CA GLU A 163 0.94 -7.16 -3.69
C GLU A 163 -0.25 -6.40 -3.06
N LEU A 164 -1.08 -5.74 -3.87
CA LEU A 164 -2.32 -5.11 -3.41
C LEU A 164 -3.29 -6.14 -2.83
N ASP A 165 -3.53 -7.25 -3.53
CA ASP A 165 -4.42 -8.32 -3.07
C ASP A 165 -3.91 -8.93 -1.74
N VAL A 166 -2.60 -9.17 -1.65
CA VAL A 166 -1.94 -9.68 -0.44
C VAL A 166 -2.08 -8.68 0.72
N LEU A 167 -1.86 -7.40 0.46
CA LEU A 167 -1.96 -6.35 1.47
C LEU A 167 -3.40 -6.20 1.99
N GLN A 168 -4.37 -6.21 1.09
CA GLN A 168 -5.80 -6.14 1.44
C GLN A 168 -6.21 -7.34 2.29
N PHE A 169 -5.86 -8.56 1.87
CA PHE A 169 -6.16 -9.78 2.61
C PHE A 169 -5.49 -9.80 4.00
N SER A 170 -4.20 -9.44 4.06
CA SER A 170 -3.45 -9.42 5.32
C SER A 170 -4.03 -8.43 6.32
N CYS A 171 -4.42 -7.24 5.87
CA CYS A 171 -5.01 -6.26 6.78
C CYS A 171 -6.41 -6.67 7.27
N GLN A 172 -7.23 -7.28 6.41
CA GLN A 172 -8.54 -7.80 6.82
C GLN A 172 -8.37 -8.85 7.94
N ASN A 173 -7.43 -9.77 7.77
CA ASN A 173 -7.15 -10.79 8.78
C ASN A 173 -6.58 -10.19 10.06
N GLN A 174 -5.59 -9.30 9.97
CA GLN A 174 -5.00 -8.65 11.15
C GLN A 174 -6.02 -7.82 11.93
N SER A 175 -6.94 -7.13 11.25
CA SER A 175 -8.03 -6.41 11.90
C SER A 175 -8.97 -7.37 12.65
N HIS A 176 -9.26 -8.53 12.06
CA HIS A 176 -10.09 -9.55 12.70
C HIS A 176 -9.40 -10.18 13.92
N ASP A 177 -8.11 -10.51 13.81
CA ASP A 177 -7.31 -11.06 14.90
C ASP A 177 -7.22 -10.07 16.09
N LEU A 178 -7.09 -8.78 15.80
CA LEU A 178 -7.10 -7.73 16.81
C LEU A 178 -8.46 -7.64 17.52
N GLU A 179 -9.57 -7.59 16.75
CA GLU A 179 -10.92 -7.54 17.32
C GLU A 179 -11.18 -8.74 18.22
N TYR A 180 -10.79 -9.93 17.77
CA TYR A 180 -10.88 -11.16 18.55
C TYR A 180 -10.06 -11.09 19.84
N SER A 181 -8.83 -10.58 19.77
CA SER A 181 -7.94 -10.42 20.92
C SER A 181 -8.50 -9.44 21.95
N ILE A 182 -9.01 -8.28 21.51
CA ILE A 182 -9.67 -7.29 22.37
C ILE A 182 -10.84 -7.95 23.10
N LYS A 183 -11.70 -8.67 22.37
CA LYS A 183 -12.85 -9.37 22.94
C LYS A 183 -12.43 -10.36 24.02
N LYS A 184 -11.38 -11.17 23.76
CA LYS A 184 -10.88 -12.15 24.73
C LYS A 184 -10.30 -11.51 25.99
N VAL A 185 -9.58 -10.39 25.84
CA VAL A 185 -9.07 -9.64 26.99
C VAL A 185 -10.23 -9.09 27.83
N VAL A 186 -11.23 -8.48 27.21
CA VAL A 186 -12.42 -7.95 27.91
C VAL A 186 -13.19 -9.05 28.64
N GLU A 187 -13.44 -10.19 27.97
CA GLU A 187 -14.06 -11.37 28.60
C GLU A 187 -13.29 -11.79 29.85
N ARG A 188 -11.95 -11.88 29.75
CA ARG A 188 -11.11 -12.30 30.87
C ARG A 188 -11.08 -11.29 32.02
N CYS A 189 -11.04 -9.99 31.72
CA CYS A 189 -11.11 -8.95 32.73
C CYS A 189 -12.43 -8.98 33.50
N ASN A 190 -13.55 -9.17 32.79
CA ASN A 190 -14.87 -9.29 33.42
C ASN A 190 -14.97 -10.53 34.32
N ASP A 191 -14.41 -11.67 33.89
CA ASP A 191 -14.35 -12.88 34.72
C ASP A 191 -13.53 -12.67 35.98
N ILE A 192 -12.38 -11.99 35.88
CA ILE A 192 -11.55 -11.65 37.04
C ILE A 192 -12.31 -10.72 37.98
N HIS A 193 -12.96 -9.68 37.45
CA HIS A 193 -13.74 -8.74 38.25
C HIS A 193 -14.82 -9.46 39.07
N ARG A 194 -15.62 -10.32 38.42
CA ARG A 194 -16.64 -11.13 39.09
C ARG A 194 -16.06 -12.02 40.19
N LYS A 195 -14.93 -12.69 39.91
CA LYS A 195 -14.27 -13.55 40.91
C LYS A 195 -13.75 -12.76 42.11
N VAL A 196 -13.21 -11.57 41.87
CA VAL A 196 -12.75 -10.68 42.95
C VAL A 196 -13.93 -10.17 43.77
N ASP A 197 -15.05 -9.80 43.13
CA ASP A 197 -16.26 -9.35 43.83
C ASP A 197 -16.86 -10.46 44.68
N ASP A 198 -16.97 -11.68 44.15
CA ASP A 198 -17.48 -12.84 44.88
C ASP A 198 -16.58 -13.23 46.07
N GLU A 199 -15.26 -13.24 45.87
CA GLU A 199 -14.29 -13.51 46.93
C GLU A 199 -14.35 -12.44 48.03
N THR A 200 -14.47 -11.17 47.62
CA THR A 200 -14.57 -10.03 48.54
C THR A 200 -15.86 -10.12 49.35
N ARG A 201 -17.00 -10.38 48.69
CA ARG A 201 -18.29 -10.57 49.35
C ARG A 201 -18.25 -11.72 50.35
N THR A 202 -17.70 -12.86 49.95
CA THR A 202 -17.55 -14.04 50.82
C THR A 202 -16.73 -13.73 52.06
N LYS A 203 -15.59 -13.03 51.90
CA LYS A 203 -14.74 -12.62 53.03
C LYS A 203 -15.41 -11.61 53.95
N VAL A 204 -16.14 -10.64 53.39
CA VAL A 204 -16.89 -9.65 54.17
C VAL A 204 -18.02 -10.32 54.96
N GLU A 205 -18.79 -11.23 54.35
CA GLU A 205 -19.84 -12.00 55.03
C GLU A 205 -19.27 -12.87 56.16
N ALA A 206 -18.12 -13.53 55.92
CA ALA A 206 -17.43 -14.32 56.94
C ALA A 206 -16.98 -13.45 58.13
N LEU A 207 -16.41 -12.27 57.86
CA LEU A 207 -16.01 -11.32 58.90
C LEU A 207 -17.21 -10.80 59.71
N LEU A 208 -18.31 -10.44 59.04
CA LEU A 208 -19.53 -9.98 59.70
C LEU A 208 -20.13 -11.06 60.61
N ASN A 209 -20.12 -12.32 60.17
CA ASN A 209 -20.58 -13.45 60.97
C ASN A 209 -19.68 -13.69 62.19
N ASP A 210 -18.35 -13.60 62.04
CA ASP A 210 -17.42 -13.72 63.18
C ASP A 210 -17.63 -12.60 64.21
N ILE A 211 -17.80 -11.35 63.77
CA ILE A 211 -18.11 -10.21 64.64
C ILE A 211 -19.44 -10.44 65.38
N ARG A 212 -20.50 -10.87 64.67
CA ARG A 212 -21.81 -11.12 65.27
C ARG A 212 -21.74 -12.24 66.32
N ASN A 213 -21.02 -13.32 66.03
CA ASN A 213 -20.82 -14.42 66.98
C ASN A 213 -20.08 -13.96 68.24
N LYS A 214 -19.01 -13.16 68.09
CA LYS A 214 -18.27 -12.59 69.22
C LYS A 214 -19.14 -11.63 70.06
N MET A 215 -19.95 -10.80 69.41
CA MET A 215 -20.86 -9.88 70.10
C MET A 215 -21.94 -10.62 70.89
N ASN A 216 -22.53 -11.67 70.31
CA ASN A 216 -23.50 -12.51 71.01
C ASN A 216 -22.86 -13.21 72.22
N ALA A 217 -21.64 -13.75 72.06
CA ALA A 217 -20.90 -14.36 73.17
C ALA A 217 -20.63 -13.36 74.31
N PHE A 218 -20.25 -12.12 73.96
CA PHE A 218 -20.04 -11.05 74.95
C PHE A 218 -21.34 -10.72 75.70
N GLN A 219 -22.45 -10.54 75.00
CA GLN A 219 -23.77 -10.27 75.61
C GLN A 219 -24.21 -11.41 76.54
N SER A 220 -24.07 -12.67 76.11
CA SER A 220 -24.41 -13.83 76.94
C SER A 220 -23.52 -13.98 78.18
N THR A 221 -22.30 -13.46 78.16
CA THR A 221 -21.41 -13.45 79.33
C THR A 221 -21.84 -12.35 80.32
N HIS A 222 -22.18 -11.17 79.80
CA HIS A 222 -22.62 -10.03 80.60
C HIS A 222 -24.00 -10.25 81.27
N GLU A 223 -24.91 -11.00 80.65
CA GLU A 223 -26.20 -11.38 81.26
C GLU A 223 -26.04 -12.36 82.44
N LYS A 224 -25.01 -13.23 82.40
CA LYS A 224 -24.72 -14.15 83.51
C LYS A 224 -24.13 -13.42 84.72
N ASP A 225 -23.31 -12.40 84.49
CA ASP A 225 -22.67 -11.60 85.55
C ASP A 225 -23.65 -10.66 86.28
N ILE A 226 -24.82 -10.35 85.69
CA ILE A 226 -25.86 -9.52 86.31
C ILE A 226 -26.83 -10.34 87.19
N TYR A 227 -26.99 -11.64 86.90
CA TYR A 227 -27.96 -12.51 87.60
C TYR A 227 -27.37 -13.41 88.70
N HIS A 228 -26.05 -13.42 88.89
CA HIS A 228 -25.39 -14.08 90.02
C HIS A 228 -24.25 -13.21 90.61
N PRO A 229 -24.50 -12.47 91.70
CA PRO A 229 -23.45 -12.08 92.65
C PRO A 229 -22.97 -13.27 93.48
#